data_AF-A0A212T2N3-F1
#
_entry.id   AF-A0A212T2N3-F1
#
_cell.length_a   1.000
_cell.length_b   1.000
_cell.length_c   1.000
_cell.angle_alpha   90.00
_cell.angle_beta   90.00
_cell.angle_gamma   90.00
#
_symmetry.space_group_name_H-M   'P 1'
#
loop_
_entity.id
_entity.type
_entity.pdbx_description
1 polymer ?
#
loop_
_entity_poly.entity_id
_entity_poly.type
_entity_poly.pdbx_seq_one_letter_code
_entity_poly.pdbx_strand_id
1 'polypeptide(L)'
;MTSLLATVPAASDSAAPAAATSSLANHVREGLRKPFKTLSSMYFYDDEGSRLFQAIMALPEYYPTRTEFGLLTTHRAAICAALRPTSTDEHFYLMELGAGDGLKTKILLRHLLDTGAKFTYVPVDISTAALDGLAAALQAELPDLAVETVVADYADALTLMASRPGRKAVLFLGSNIGNFLPADRHTFLRRLRQPLTSDDRLLVGFDLQKDPRQIRAAYDDAQGVTAAFNLNLLHRLNRELQADIDVANWQHYTDYDPLTGAVRSFLVSTKAQTVHFAALQESVSFAAWEMIHTENSYKFTKPLIETLAAEAGFRMQEFFTDERAFFSDVVLAPQS
;
A
#
# COMPACT_ATOMS: atom_id res chain seq x y z
N MET A 1 -70.85 25.45 -18.63
CA MET A 1 -70.68 26.77 -19.29
C MET A 1 -69.58 27.51 -18.54
N THR A 2 -68.59 28.01 -19.30
CA THR A 2 -67.61 29.07 -18.96
C THR A 2 -66.66 28.79 -17.78
N SER A 3 -65.41 28.35 -17.94
CA SER A 3 -64.22 28.98 -18.56
C SER A 3 -63.85 30.35 -18.00
N LEU A 4 -62.78 30.39 -17.20
CA LEU A 4 -61.88 31.56 -17.07
C LEU A 4 -60.45 31.06 -16.76
N LEU A 5 -59.56 31.36 -17.70
CA LEU A 5 -58.11 31.14 -17.66
C LEU A 5 -57.45 32.17 -16.74
N ALA A 6 -56.45 31.73 -15.97
CA ALA A 6 -55.38 32.58 -15.48
C ALA A 6 -54.04 31.85 -15.67
N THR A 7 -53.11 32.55 -16.30
CA THR A 7 -51.79 32.14 -16.80
C THR A 7 -50.78 31.81 -15.70
N VAL A 8 -49.98 30.76 -15.93
CA VAL A 8 -48.81 30.36 -15.14
C VAL A 8 -47.55 31.06 -15.67
N PRO A 9 -46.68 31.68 -14.83
CA PRO A 9 -45.36 32.07 -15.25
C PRO A 9 -44.35 30.91 -15.13
N ALA A 10 -43.46 30.85 -16.12
CA ALA A 10 -42.45 29.82 -16.32
C ALA A 10 -41.47 29.69 -15.14
N ALA A 11 -41.11 28.45 -14.82
CA ALA A 11 -40.09 28.09 -13.85
C ALA A 11 -38.70 28.50 -14.37
N SER A 12 -37.95 29.24 -13.56
CA SER A 12 -36.54 29.54 -13.72
C SER A 12 -35.68 28.33 -13.34
N ASP A 13 -34.66 28.09 -14.16
CA ASP A 13 -33.58 27.10 -14.00
C ASP A 13 -33.11 26.92 -12.56
N SER A 14 -33.20 25.68 -12.06
CA SER A 14 -32.49 25.25 -10.86
C SER A 14 -31.12 24.73 -11.25
N ALA A 15 -30.09 25.47 -10.87
CA ALA A 15 -28.69 25.09 -10.98
C ALA A 15 -28.42 23.68 -10.42
N ALA A 16 -27.64 22.90 -11.16
CA ALA A 16 -27.15 21.60 -10.73
C ALA A 16 -26.32 21.73 -9.44
N PRO A 17 -26.43 20.79 -8.49
CA PRO A 17 -25.67 20.85 -7.24
C PRO A 17 -24.18 20.67 -7.52
N ALA A 18 -23.36 21.56 -6.97
CA ALA A 18 -21.90 21.47 -7.00
C ALA A 18 -21.47 20.10 -6.45
N ALA A 19 -20.83 19.30 -7.30
CA ALA A 19 -20.33 17.98 -6.94
C ALA A 19 -19.34 18.09 -5.76
N ALA A 20 -19.58 17.34 -4.69
CA ALA A 20 -18.60 17.14 -3.63
C ALA A 20 -17.30 16.61 -4.26
N THR A 21 -16.23 17.39 -4.15
CA THR A 21 -14.91 17.06 -4.72
C THR A 21 -14.43 15.73 -4.13
N SER A 22 -14.17 14.73 -4.98
CA SER A 22 -13.64 13.43 -4.53
C SER A 22 -12.30 13.58 -3.81
N SER A 23 -11.93 12.63 -2.95
CA SER A 23 -10.61 12.59 -2.29
C SER A 23 -9.46 12.71 -3.29
N LEU A 24 -9.59 12.03 -4.45
CA LEU A 24 -8.66 12.12 -5.57
C LEU A 24 -8.54 13.54 -6.13
N ALA A 25 -9.66 14.21 -6.38
CA ALA A 25 -9.69 15.56 -6.96
C ALA A 25 -8.96 16.59 -6.07
N ASN A 26 -9.17 16.54 -4.75
CA ASN A 26 -8.45 17.40 -3.81
C ASN A 26 -6.95 17.06 -3.78
N HIS A 27 -6.61 15.77 -3.74
CA HIS A 27 -5.22 15.32 -3.72
C HIS A 27 -4.44 15.77 -4.97
N VAL A 28 -5.05 15.66 -6.15
CA VAL A 28 -4.46 16.08 -7.42
C VAL A 28 -4.27 17.59 -7.44
N ARG A 29 -5.28 18.36 -7.01
CA ARG A 29 -5.18 19.82 -6.93
C ARG A 29 -4.02 20.27 -6.03
N GLU A 30 -3.93 19.71 -4.82
CA GLU A 30 -2.88 20.06 -3.87
C GLU A 30 -1.49 19.63 -4.37
N GLY A 31 -1.40 18.41 -4.90
CA GLY A 31 -0.16 17.82 -5.37
C GLY A 31 0.45 18.53 -6.58
N LEU A 32 -0.39 18.92 -7.54
CA LEU A 32 0.05 19.57 -8.77
C LEU A 32 0.30 21.08 -8.64
N ARG A 33 -0.10 21.71 -7.53
CA ARG A 33 0.22 23.13 -7.21
C ARG A 33 1.57 23.31 -6.51
N LYS A 34 2.20 22.23 -6.06
CA LYS A 34 3.50 22.29 -5.40
C LYS A 34 4.60 22.73 -6.39
N PRO A 35 5.65 23.44 -5.92
CA PRO A 35 6.82 23.74 -6.75
C PRO A 35 7.49 22.47 -7.30
N PHE A 36 7.53 21.41 -6.49
CA PHE A 36 7.85 20.06 -6.92
C PHE A 36 6.57 19.24 -6.88
N LYS A 37 6.00 18.98 -8.05
CA LYS A 37 4.68 18.35 -8.17
C LYS A 37 4.71 16.91 -7.68
N THR A 38 3.67 16.50 -6.98
CA THR A 38 3.55 15.15 -6.41
C THR A 38 2.17 14.57 -6.66
N LEU A 39 2.07 13.28 -6.97
CA LEU A 39 0.84 12.51 -6.90
C LEU A 39 1.07 11.30 -5.98
N SER A 40 0.06 10.84 -5.25
CA SER A 40 0.24 9.73 -4.31
C SER A 40 0.11 8.39 -5.01
N SER A 41 1.03 7.47 -4.72
CA SER A 41 0.99 6.08 -5.19
C SER A 41 -0.25 5.31 -4.73
N MET A 42 -0.96 5.78 -3.69
CA MET A 42 -2.24 5.19 -3.28
C MET A 42 -3.27 5.16 -4.43
N TYR A 43 -3.16 6.09 -5.39
CA TYR A 43 -4.07 6.18 -6.52
C TYR A 43 -3.64 5.34 -7.73
N PHE A 44 -2.54 4.60 -7.65
CA PHE A 44 -2.21 3.62 -8.69
C PHE A 44 -3.22 2.48 -8.77
N TYR A 45 -3.83 2.10 -7.65
CA TYR A 45 -4.61 0.86 -7.53
C TYR A 45 -6.08 1.04 -7.89
N ASP A 46 -6.37 1.49 -9.12
CA ASP A 46 -7.65 1.15 -9.76
C ASP A 46 -7.58 -0.30 -10.30
N ASP A 47 -8.65 -0.78 -10.96
CA ASP A 47 -8.70 -2.16 -11.47
C ASP A 47 -7.52 -2.46 -12.42
N GLU A 48 -7.21 -1.53 -13.33
CA GLU A 48 -6.11 -1.69 -14.29
C GLU A 48 -4.74 -1.59 -13.63
N GLY A 49 -4.55 -0.65 -12.70
CA GLY A 49 -3.29 -0.55 -11.97
C GLY A 49 -3.04 -1.76 -11.08
N SER A 50 -4.08 -2.33 -10.47
CA SER A 50 -3.98 -3.58 -9.72
C SER A 50 -3.57 -4.74 -10.63
N ARG A 51 -4.15 -4.84 -11.84
CA ARG A 51 -3.76 -5.82 -12.86
C ARG A 51 -2.30 -5.64 -13.30
N LEU A 52 -1.86 -4.41 -13.53
CA LEU A 52 -0.48 -4.08 -13.88
C LEU A 52 0.50 -4.42 -12.76
N PHE A 53 0.14 -4.15 -11.50
CA PHE A 53 0.95 -4.53 -10.35
C PHE A 53 1.12 -6.05 -10.22
N GLN A 54 0.05 -6.81 -10.47
CA GLN A 54 0.13 -8.28 -10.55
C GLN A 54 1.10 -8.75 -11.66
N ALA A 55 1.12 -8.06 -12.80
CA ALA A 55 2.10 -8.32 -13.85
C ALA A 55 3.53 -7.95 -13.41
N ILE A 56 3.72 -6.84 -12.69
CA ILE A 56 5.01 -6.45 -12.10
C ILE A 56 5.54 -7.56 -11.20
N MET A 57 4.70 -8.11 -10.32
CA MET A 57 5.11 -9.18 -9.39
C MET A 57 5.60 -10.45 -10.10
N ALA A 58 5.22 -10.67 -11.36
CA ALA A 58 5.67 -11.79 -12.18
C ALA A 58 6.95 -11.51 -12.99
N LEU A 59 7.43 -10.26 -13.02
CA LEU A 59 8.61 -9.89 -13.80
C LEU A 59 9.90 -10.53 -13.25
N PRO A 60 10.83 -10.93 -14.12
CA PRO A 60 12.13 -11.44 -13.69
C PRO A 60 12.94 -10.40 -12.91
N GLU A 61 12.78 -9.10 -13.20
CA GLU A 61 13.45 -8.02 -12.49
C GLU A 61 12.86 -7.77 -11.08
N TYR A 62 11.54 -7.90 -10.91
CA TYR A 62 10.84 -7.59 -9.65
C TYR A 62 10.94 -8.74 -8.63
N TYR A 63 12.08 -8.81 -7.95
CA TYR A 63 12.35 -9.84 -6.95
C TYR A 63 11.59 -9.77 -5.61
N PRO A 64 11.07 -8.64 -5.10
CA PRO A 64 10.54 -8.56 -3.74
C PRO A 64 9.50 -9.65 -3.42
N THR A 65 8.43 -9.75 -4.20
CA THR A 65 7.31 -10.68 -3.94
C THR A 65 7.76 -12.13 -3.84
N ARG A 66 8.51 -12.63 -4.83
CA ARG A 66 8.99 -14.01 -4.85
C ARG A 66 10.02 -14.30 -3.76
N THR A 67 10.81 -13.30 -3.38
CA THR A 67 11.84 -13.46 -2.34
C THR A 67 11.19 -13.57 -0.97
N GLU A 68 10.25 -12.67 -0.65
CA GLU A 68 9.50 -12.73 0.61
C GLU A 68 8.63 -13.98 0.71
N PHE A 69 7.97 -14.37 -0.39
CA PHE A 69 7.22 -15.64 -0.44
C PHE A 69 8.11 -16.86 -0.11
N GLY A 70 9.30 -16.93 -0.71
CA GLY A 70 10.28 -17.99 -0.43
C GLY A 70 10.79 -17.95 1.01
N LEU A 71 11.09 -16.76 1.53
CA LEU A 71 11.49 -16.55 2.93
C LEU A 71 10.42 -17.04 3.89
N LEU A 72 9.17 -16.60 3.73
CA LEU A 72 8.04 -17.02 4.54
C LEU A 72 7.84 -18.53 4.47
N THR A 73 7.95 -19.12 3.28
CA THR A 73 7.84 -20.58 3.10
C THR A 73 8.89 -21.31 3.92
N THR A 74 10.16 -20.88 3.84
CA THR A 74 11.29 -21.48 4.55
C THR A 74 11.15 -21.32 6.07
N HIS A 75 10.80 -20.12 6.54
CA HIS A 75 10.83 -19.77 7.96
C HIS A 75 9.47 -19.86 8.67
N ARG A 76 8.39 -20.28 7.99
CA ARG A 76 7.01 -20.29 8.54
C ARG A 76 6.90 -20.86 9.95
N ALA A 77 7.61 -21.95 10.26
CA ALA A 77 7.53 -22.57 11.58
C ALA A 77 8.10 -21.67 12.68
N ALA A 78 9.28 -21.07 12.44
CA ALA A 78 9.90 -20.16 13.38
C ALA A 78 9.12 -18.85 13.50
N ILE A 79 8.63 -18.31 12.38
CA ILE A 79 7.81 -17.09 12.35
C ILE A 79 6.51 -17.31 13.14
N CYS A 80 5.76 -18.37 12.86
CA CYS A 80 4.52 -18.68 13.57
C CYS A 80 4.77 -18.95 15.06
N ALA A 81 5.89 -19.60 15.42
CA ALA A 81 6.27 -19.79 16.82
C ALA A 81 6.56 -18.46 17.54
N ALA A 82 7.17 -17.50 16.83
CA ALA A 82 7.46 -16.18 17.38
C ALA A 82 6.21 -15.28 17.49
N LEU A 83 5.23 -15.45 16.61
CA LEU A 83 3.97 -14.68 16.60
C LEU A 83 2.92 -15.17 17.58
N ARG A 84 2.85 -16.50 17.79
CA ARG A 84 1.79 -17.11 18.60
C ARG A 84 1.98 -16.87 20.10
N PRO A 85 0.91 -17.03 20.90
CA PRO A 85 1.01 -16.99 22.34
C PRO A 85 1.83 -18.14 22.93
N THR A 86 2.39 -17.90 24.12
CA THR A 86 3.12 -18.94 24.87
C THR A 86 2.16 -20.05 25.33
N SER A 87 0.94 -19.67 25.72
CA SER A 87 -0.14 -20.62 26.01
C SER A 87 -0.76 -21.11 24.71
N THR A 88 -0.81 -22.43 24.51
CA THR A 88 -1.37 -23.04 23.29
C THR A 88 -2.89 -22.84 23.16
N ASP A 89 -3.58 -22.62 24.27
CA ASP A 89 -5.04 -22.44 24.30
C ASP A 89 -5.47 -20.97 24.22
N GLU A 90 -4.53 -20.03 24.28
CA GLU A 90 -4.85 -18.61 24.21
C GLU A 90 -5.19 -18.20 22.77
N HIS A 91 -6.35 -17.58 22.60
CA HIS A 91 -6.76 -17.01 21.32
C HIS A 91 -6.05 -15.69 21.04
N PHE A 92 -5.62 -15.46 19.80
CA PHE A 92 -5.07 -14.17 19.37
C PHE A 92 -5.62 -13.70 18.02
N TYR A 93 -5.50 -12.40 17.74
CA TYR A 93 -5.85 -11.82 16.46
C TYR A 93 -4.62 -11.70 15.57
N LEU A 94 -4.65 -12.33 14.38
CA LEU A 94 -3.64 -12.15 13.35
C LEU A 94 -4.11 -11.05 12.40
N MET A 95 -3.70 -9.81 12.63
CA MET A 95 -4.15 -8.64 11.87
C MET A 95 -3.16 -8.36 10.75
N GLU A 96 -3.59 -8.18 9.51
CA GLU A 96 -2.71 -7.85 8.39
C GLU A 96 -3.06 -6.49 7.80
N LEU A 97 -2.10 -5.57 7.79
CA LEU A 97 -2.25 -4.24 7.22
C LEU A 97 -1.85 -4.27 5.73
N GLY A 98 -2.83 -4.03 4.84
CA GLY A 98 -2.63 -4.08 3.40
C GLY A 98 -2.54 -5.53 2.90
N ALA A 99 -3.59 -6.30 3.14
CA ALA A 99 -3.60 -7.75 2.89
C ALA A 99 -3.56 -8.13 1.40
N GLY A 100 -4.07 -7.29 0.50
CA GLY A 100 -4.14 -7.59 -0.93
C GLY A 100 -4.82 -8.94 -1.22
N ASP A 101 -4.17 -9.78 -2.02
CA ASP A 101 -4.66 -11.13 -2.38
C ASP A 101 -4.30 -12.22 -1.36
N GLY A 102 -3.59 -11.88 -0.28
CA GLY A 102 -3.17 -12.77 0.78
C GLY A 102 -2.21 -13.91 0.35
N LEU A 103 -1.62 -13.85 -0.85
CA LEU A 103 -0.76 -14.92 -1.41
C LEU A 103 0.31 -15.37 -0.42
N LYS A 104 0.99 -14.40 0.20
CA LYS A 104 2.06 -14.63 1.18
C LYS A 104 1.50 -15.11 2.52
N THR A 105 0.45 -14.46 3.00
CA THR A 105 -0.10 -14.71 4.34
C THR A 105 -0.71 -16.09 4.47
N LYS A 106 -1.27 -16.64 3.39
CA LYS A 106 -1.75 -18.04 3.33
C LYS A 106 -0.72 -19.08 3.78
N ILE A 107 0.59 -18.80 3.62
CA ILE A 107 1.67 -19.66 4.14
C ILE A 107 1.59 -19.77 5.67
N LEU A 108 1.48 -18.63 6.35
CA LEU A 108 1.42 -18.55 7.81
C LEU A 108 0.08 -19.06 8.34
N LEU A 109 -1.03 -18.70 7.68
CA LEU A 109 -2.38 -19.15 8.05
C LEU A 109 -2.47 -20.67 8.06
N ARG A 110 -2.00 -21.33 7.00
CA ARG A 110 -2.01 -22.80 6.91
C ARG A 110 -1.17 -23.43 8.01
N HIS A 111 0.04 -22.92 8.25
CA HIS A 111 0.90 -23.44 9.30
C HIS A 111 0.32 -23.24 10.72
N LEU A 112 -0.32 -22.11 11.00
CA LEU A 112 -0.98 -21.86 12.28
C LEU A 112 -2.16 -22.81 12.50
N LEU A 113 -2.98 -23.06 11.46
CA LEU A 113 -4.07 -24.04 11.51
C LEU A 113 -3.54 -25.46 11.72
N ASP A 114 -2.55 -25.89 10.93
CA ASP A 114 -1.96 -27.23 11.00
C ASP A 114 -1.33 -27.52 12.38
N THR A 115 -0.86 -26.48 13.08
CA THR A 115 -0.27 -26.58 14.41
C THR A 115 -1.26 -26.32 15.55
N GLY A 116 -2.56 -26.22 15.23
CA GLY A 116 -3.65 -26.12 16.21
C GLY A 116 -3.78 -24.77 16.91
N ALA A 117 -3.18 -23.71 16.36
CA ALA A 117 -3.28 -22.37 16.94
C ALA A 117 -4.74 -21.87 16.97
N LYS A 118 -5.11 -21.15 18.04
CA LYS A 118 -6.42 -20.51 18.15
C LYS A 118 -6.31 -19.05 17.74
N PHE A 119 -6.84 -18.69 16.58
CA PHE A 119 -6.74 -17.32 16.10
C PHE A 119 -7.88 -16.92 15.17
N THR A 120 -8.08 -15.61 15.06
CA THR A 120 -8.91 -14.99 14.02
C THR A 120 -8.00 -14.20 13.10
N TYR A 121 -8.09 -14.44 11.79
CA TYR A 121 -7.38 -13.64 10.80
C TYR A 121 -8.20 -12.39 10.46
N VAL A 122 -7.57 -11.22 10.56
CA VAL A 122 -8.20 -9.91 10.35
C VAL A 122 -7.47 -9.19 9.22
N PRO A 123 -7.80 -9.46 7.94
CA PRO A 123 -7.21 -8.73 6.82
C PRO A 123 -7.80 -7.32 6.74
N VAL A 124 -6.91 -6.34 6.61
CA VAL A 124 -7.24 -4.92 6.44
C VAL A 124 -6.79 -4.47 5.05
N ASP A 125 -7.68 -3.83 4.30
CA ASP A 125 -7.34 -3.21 3.02
C ASP A 125 -8.28 -2.03 2.72
N ILE A 126 -7.84 -1.08 1.89
CA ILE A 126 -8.69 0.01 1.40
C ILE A 126 -9.62 -0.46 0.28
N SER A 127 -9.28 -1.57 -0.38
CA SER A 127 -10.05 -2.13 -1.49
C SER A 127 -11.02 -3.20 -1.00
N THR A 128 -12.32 -2.88 -1.02
CA THR A 128 -13.39 -3.86 -0.77
C THR A 128 -13.30 -5.05 -1.72
N ALA A 129 -13.03 -4.81 -3.01
CA ALA A 129 -12.92 -5.87 -4.00
C ALA A 129 -11.75 -6.84 -3.71
N ALA A 130 -10.61 -6.33 -3.21
CA ALA A 130 -9.49 -7.17 -2.81
C ALA A 130 -9.87 -8.07 -1.62
N LEU A 131 -10.53 -7.50 -0.61
CA LEU A 131 -10.97 -8.24 0.57
C LEU A 131 -12.04 -9.29 0.24
N ASP A 132 -13.00 -8.98 -0.63
CA ASP A 132 -14.02 -9.92 -1.08
C ASP A 132 -13.37 -11.11 -1.81
N GLY A 133 -12.42 -10.83 -2.70
CA GLY A 133 -11.66 -11.86 -3.41
C GLY A 133 -10.82 -12.73 -2.46
N LEU A 134 -10.15 -12.10 -1.49
CA LEU A 134 -9.37 -12.80 -0.47
C LEU A 134 -10.26 -13.68 0.41
N ALA A 135 -11.38 -13.17 0.90
CA ALA A 135 -12.31 -13.92 1.75
C ALA A 135 -12.89 -15.13 1.01
N ALA A 136 -13.30 -14.96 -0.25
CA ALA A 136 -13.78 -16.07 -1.08
C ALA A 136 -12.70 -17.15 -1.28
N ALA A 137 -11.46 -16.75 -1.55
CA ALA A 137 -10.35 -17.69 -1.71
C ALA A 137 -10.02 -18.42 -0.40
N LEU A 138 -10.00 -17.71 0.74
CA LEU A 138 -9.77 -18.32 2.05
C LEU A 138 -10.87 -19.29 2.44
N GLN A 139 -12.14 -18.96 2.18
CA GLN A 139 -13.26 -19.87 2.46
C GLN A 139 -13.16 -21.18 1.66
N ALA A 140 -12.63 -21.12 0.44
CA ALA A 140 -12.42 -22.29 -0.40
C ALA A 140 -11.18 -23.11 -0.01
N GLU A 141 -10.07 -22.44 0.32
CA GLU A 141 -8.78 -23.09 0.60
C GLU A 141 -8.58 -23.51 2.07
N LEU A 142 -9.17 -22.76 3.01
CA LEU A 142 -8.99 -22.89 4.46
C LEU A 142 -10.36 -22.73 5.17
N PRO A 143 -11.31 -23.66 4.98
CA PRO A 143 -12.70 -23.50 5.42
C PRO A 143 -12.89 -23.38 6.94
N ASP A 144 -11.93 -23.86 7.73
CA ASP A 144 -11.95 -23.78 9.19
C ASP A 144 -11.37 -22.46 9.74
N LEU A 145 -10.86 -21.59 8.87
CA LEU A 145 -10.27 -20.31 9.27
C LEU A 145 -11.35 -19.30 9.66
N ALA A 146 -11.29 -18.78 10.87
CA ALA A 146 -12.06 -17.60 11.25
C ALA A 146 -11.46 -16.35 10.59
N VAL A 147 -12.24 -15.66 9.75
CA VAL A 147 -11.83 -14.45 9.03
C VAL A 147 -12.77 -13.29 9.37
N GLU A 148 -12.21 -12.13 9.67
CA GLU A 148 -12.93 -10.87 9.85
C GLU A 148 -12.33 -9.78 8.97
N THR A 149 -12.94 -9.50 7.83
CA THR A 149 -12.47 -8.49 6.87
C THR A 149 -12.74 -7.08 7.36
N VAL A 150 -11.76 -6.18 7.21
CA VAL A 150 -11.87 -4.77 7.61
C VAL A 150 -11.51 -3.87 6.43
N VAL A 151 -12.50 -3.16 5.89
CA VAL A 151 -12.28 -2.12 4.88
C VAL A 151 -11.88 -0.83 5.59
N ALA A 152 -10.59 -0.51 5.61
CA ALA A 152 -10.08 0.67 6.31
C ALA A 152 -8.73 1.11 5.73
N ASP A 153 -8.41 2.39 5.89
CA ASP A 153 -7.03 2.85 5.77
C ASP A 153 -6.22 2.45 7.02
N TYR A 154 -4.92 2.71 7.00
CA TYR A 154 -4.06 2.37 8.13
C TYR A 154 -4.42 3.10 9.42
N ALA A 155 -4.85 4.37 9.36
CA ALA A 155 -5.17 5.12 10.57
C ALA A 155 -6.40 4.53 11.27
N ASP A 156 -7.46 4.28 10.51
CA ASP A 156 -8.70 3.68 11.02
C ASP A 156 -8.46 2.25 11.52
N ALA A 157 -7.62 1.48 10.83
CA ALA A 157 -7.23 0.14 11.26
C ALA A 157 -6.49 0.14 12.60
N LEU A 158 -5.62 1.13 12.85
CA LEU A 158 -4.94 1.28 14.14
C LEU A 158 -5.92 1.68 15.25
N THR A 159 -6.94 2.48 14.96
CA THR A 159 -8.02 2.79 15.91
C THR A 159 -8.85 1.55 16.25
N LEU A 160 -9.22 0.75 15.24
CA LEU A 160 -9.91 -0.52 15.45
C LEU A 160 -9.06 -1.46 16.31
N MET A 161 -7.77 -1.58 16.00
CA MET A 161 -6.82 -2.38 16.76
C MET A 161 -6.75 -1.96 18.24
N ALA A 162 -6.73 -0.65 18.52
CA ALA A 162 -6.72 -0.12 19.89
C ALA A 162 -7.99 -0.48 20.69
N SER A 163 -9.14 -0.54 20.01
CA SER A 163 -10.41 -0.87 20.65
C SER A 163 -10.60 -2.38 20.89
N ARG A 164 -9.78 -3.23 20.25
CA ARG A 164 -9.96 -4.69 20.28
C ARG A 164 -9.22 -5.32 21.47
N PRO A 165 -9.92 -5.95 22.43
CA PRO A 165 -9.28 -6.64 23.54
C PRO A 165 -8.63 -7.95 23.07
N GLY A 166 -7.64 -8.42 23.82
CA GLY A 166 -6.91 -9.66 23.54
C GLY A 166 -5.59 -9.45 22.80
N ARG A 167 -4.81 -10.53 22.73
CA ARG A 167 -3.48 -10.57 22.14
C ARG A 167 -3.52 -10.45 20.61
N LYS A 168 -2.49 -9.84 20.05
CA LYS A 168 -2.39 -9.46 18.64
C LYS A 168 -1.04 -9.85 18.07
N ALA A 169 -1.07 -10.40 16.87
CA ALA A 169 0.06 -10.51 15.98
C ALA A 169 -0.28 -9.68 14.74
N VAL A 170 0.45 -8.59 14.51
CA VAL A 170 0.23 -7.68 13.39
C VAL A 170 1.21 -8.00 12.28
N LEU A 171 0.73 -8.09 11.04
CA LEU A 171 1.53 -8.32 9.84
C LEU A 171 1.56 -7.05 9.01
N PHE A 172 2.75 -6.63 8.59
CA PHE A 172 2.94 -5.56 7.63
C PHE A 172 4.00 -5.96 6.60
N LEU A 173 3.54 -6.68 5.58
CA LEU A 173 4.39 -7.40 4.63
C LEU A 173 4.64 -6.58 3.36
N GLY A 174 5.50 -7.09 2.47
CA GLY A 174 5.72 -6.54 1.12
C GLY A 174 6.62 -5.33 1.08
N SER A 175 7.30 -5.00 2.19
CA SER A 175 8.09 -3.78 2.30
C SER A 175 7.26 -2.50 2.06
N ASN A 176 5.95 -2.55 2.34
CA ASN A 176 5.07 -1.38 2.30
C ASN A 176 5.53 -0.26 3.25
N ILE A 177 6.24 -0.61 4.33
CA ILE A 177 6.92 0.33 5.23
C ILE A 177 7.94 1.22 4.49
N GLY A 178 8.47 0.74 3.38
CA GLY A 178 9.35 1.45 2.47
C GLY A 178 8.66 2.54 1.66
N ASN A 179 7.32 2.58 1.59
CA ASN A 179 6.61 3.63 0.84
C ASN A 179 6.51 4.95 1.61
N PHE A 180 6.75 4.90 2.92
CA PHE A 180 6.74 6.07 3.79
C PHE A 180 8.06 6.83 3.73
N LEU A 181 7.95 8.16 3.69
CA LEU A 181 9.07 9.04 4.01
C LEU A 181 9.62 8.71 5.40
N PRO A 182 10.92 8.95 5.68
CA PRO A 182 11.54 8.56 6.95
C PRO A 182 10.78 9.04 8.20
N ALA A 183 10.31 10.30 8.22
CA ALA A 183 9.56 10.85 9.35
C ALA A 183 8.15 10.23 9.50
N ASP A 184 7.46 10.00 8.37
CA ASP A 184 6.13 9.39 8.36
C ASP A 184 6.20 7.93 8.78
N ARG A 185 7.26 7.21 8.39
CA ARG A 185 7.54 5.83 8.79
C ARG A 185 7.70 5.70 10.30
N HIS A 186 8.50 6.60 10.89
CA HIS A 186 8.69 6.65 12.34
C HIS A 186 7.37 6.94 13.06
N THR A 187 6.63 7.94 12.58
CA THR A 187 5.30 8.29 13.11
C THR A 187 4.32 7.13 13.02
N PHE A 188 4.29 6.43 11.89
CA PHE A 188 3.44 5.27 11.66
C PHE A 188 3.77 4.14 12.63
N LEU A 189 5.05 3.76 12.77
CA LEU A 189 5.46 2.71 13.71
C LEU A 189 5.16 3.07 15.16
N ARG A 190 5.33 4.35 15.55
CA ARG A 190 4.93 4.81 16.89
C ARG A 190 3.44 4.72 17.13
N ARG A 191 2.60 5.08 16.14
CA ARG A 191 1.14 4.92 16.24
C ARG A 191 0.75 3.45 16.30
N LEU A 192 1.40 2.60 15.51
CA LEU A 192 1.19 1.16 15.53
C LEU A 192 1.60 0.56 16.88
N ARG A 193 2.68 1.05 17.50
CA ARG A 193 3.12 0.64 18.83
C ARG A 193 2.09 0.93 19.93
N GLN A 194 1.41 2.07 19.89
CA GLN A 194 0.56 2.57 20.98
C GLN A 194 -0.46 1.55 21.53
N PRO A 195 -1.28 0.87 20.70
CA PRO A 195 -2.26 -0.10 21.18
C PRO A 195 -1.69 -1.49 21.52
N LEU A 196 -0.39 -1.71 21.32
CA LEU A 196 0.24 -3.00 21.57
C LEU A 196 0.82 -3.09 22.98
N THR A 197 0.68 -4.28 23.56
CA THR A 197 1.23 -4.69 24.86
C THR A 197 2.50 -5.53 24.69
N SER A 198 3.21 -5.83 25.77
CA SER A 198 4.40 -6.70 25.72
C SER A 198 4.15 -8.11 25.19
N ASP A 199 2.89 -8.56 25.19
CA ASP A 199 2.47 -9.87 24.69
C ASP A 199 2.21 -9.84 23.18
N ASP A 200 2.01 -8.67 22.58
CA ASP A 200 1.73 -8.55 21.16
C ASP A 200 3.00 -8.62 20.30
N ARG A 201 2.84 -8.97 19.03
CA ARG A 201 3.95 -9.07 18.08
C ARG A 201 3.63 -8.33 16.79
N LEU A 202 4.67 -7.83 16.14
CA LEU A 202 4.60 -7.20 14.84
C LEU A 202 5.59 -7.89 13.91
N LEU A 203 5.14 -8.42 12.78
CA LEU A 203 5.98 -8.88 11.68
C LEU A 203 6.03 -7.80 10.61
N VAL A 204 7.22 -7.29 10.30
CA VAL A 204 7.40 -6.32 9.21
C VAL A 204 8.34 -6.88 8.16
N GLY A 205 7.89 -6.85 6.91
CA GLY A 205 8.72 -7.15 5.76
C GLY A 205 9.53 -5.92 5.33
N PHE A 206 10.82 -6.11 5.05
CA PHE A 206 11.74 -5.07 4.60
C PHE A 206 12.54 -5.56 3.38
N ASP A 207 12.49 -4.79 2.30
CA ASP A 207 13.39 -4.99 1.17
C ASP A 207 14.77 -4.39 1.49
N LEU A 208 15.82 -5.21 1.42
CA LEU A 208 17.15 -4.84 1.88
C LEU A 208 17.97 -4.13 0.79
N GLN A 209 18.87 -3.24 1.19
CA GLN A 209 19.84 -2.65 0.28
C GLN A 209 20.74 -3.75 -0.32
N LYS A 210 20.93 -3.70 -1.64
CA LYS A 210 21.72 -4.65 -2.45
C LYS A 210 22.27 -3.92 -3.69
N ASP A 211 22.72 -4.66 -4.71
CA ASP A 211 23.23 -4.08 -5.96
C ASP A 211 22.27 -2.99 -6.49
N PRO A 212 22.72 -1.72 -6.58
CA PRO A 212 21.90 -0.61 -7.03
C PRO A 212 21.26 -0.82 -8.40
N ARG A 213 21.94 -1.54 -9.29
CA ARG A 213 21.44 -1.83 -10.65
C ARG A 213 20.29 -2.81 -10.60
N GLN A 214 20.36 -3.80 -9.71
CA GLN A 214 19.30 -4.78 -9.53
C GLN A 214 18.06 -4.15 -8.89
N ILE A 215 18.26 -3.28 -7.90
CA ILE A 215 17.15 -2.51 -7.32
C ILE A 215 16.51 -1.64 -8.39
N ARG A 216 17.29 -0.85 -9.13
CA ARG A 216 16.74 0.02 -10.18
C ARG A 216 16.00 -0.78 -11.25
N ALA A 217 16.53 -1.92 -11.70
CA ALA A 217 15.87 -2.76 -12.69
C ALA A 217 14.52 -3.31 -12.22
N ALA A 218 14.33 -3.55 -10.91
CA ALA A 218 13.03 -3.95 -10.37
C ALA A 218 11.95 -2.86 -10.55
N TYR A 219 12.34 -1.58 -10.69
CA TYR A 219 11.40 -0.47 -10.87
C TYR A 219 11.48 0.17 -12.27
N ASP A 220 12.36 -0.34 -13.13
CA ASP A 220 12.60 0.12 -14.51
C ASP A 220 12.80 -1.11 -15.40
N ASP A 221 11.80 -1.99 -15.39
CA ASP A 221 11.89 -3.28 -16.09
C ASP A 221 11.98 -3.10 -17.60
N ALA A 222 12.71 -3.99 -18.27
CA ALA A 222 12.95 -3.88 -19.71
C ALA A 222 11.69 -4.08 -20.56
N GLN A 223 10.63 -4.65 -19.97
CA GLN A 223 9.35 -4.89 -20.62
C GLN A 223 8.41 -3.67 -20.57
N GLY A 224 8.76 -2.64 -19.79
CA GLY A 224 7.99 -1.40 -19.66
C GLY A 224 6.69 -1.55 -18.86
N VAL A 225 6.53 -2.63 -18.09
CA VAL A 225 5.30 -2.89 -17.33
C VAL A 225 5.18 -1.92 -16.14
N THR A 226 6.28 -1.64 -15.45
CA THR A 226 6.34 -0.64 -14.36
C THR A 226 6.11 0.77 -14.89
N ALA A 227 6.61 1.07 -16.10
CA ALA A 227 6.31 2.33 -16.77
C ALA A 227 4.82 2.47 -17.06
N ALA A 228 4.17 1.42 -17.59
CA ALA A 228 2.73 1.40 -17.82
C ALA A 228 1.93 1.56 -16.52
N PHE A 229 2.36 0.91 -15.43
CA PHE A 229 1.75 1.04 -14.10
C PHE A 229 1.80 2.48 -13.58
N ASN A 230 2.94 3.15 -13.70
CA ASN A 230 3.08 4.55 -13.27
C ASN A 230 2.26 5.50 -14.17
N LEU A 231 2.30 5.29 -15.50
CA LEU A 231 1.53 6.08 -16.48
C LEU A 231 0.01 5.86 -16.37
N ASN A 232 -0.45 4.72 -15.84
CA ASN A 232 -1.87 4.46 -15.59
C ASN A 232 -2.52 5.55 -14.73
N LEU A 233 -1.75 6.18 -13.84
CA LEU A 233 -2.25 7.31 -13.07
C LEU A 233 -2.78 8.44 -13.98
N LEU A 234 -2.09 8.76 -15.08
CA LEU A 234 -2.54 9.77 -16.03
C LEU A 234 -3.83 9.34 -16.76
N HIS A 235 -3.95 8.07 -17.13
CA HIS A 235 -5.18 7.52 -17.71
C HIS A 235 -6.36 7.62 -16.72
N ARG A 236 -6.11 7.34 -15.44
CA ARG A 236 -7.09 7.50 -14.37
C ARG A 236 -7.53 8.95 -14.21
N LEU A 237 -6.59 9.91 -14.24
CA LEU A 237 -6.91 11.34 -14.18
C LEU A 237 -7.76 11.79 -15.38
N ASN A 238 -7.48 11.31 -16.59
CA ASN A 238 -8.32 11.57 -17.76
C ASN A 238 -9.76 11.07 -17.55
N ARG A 239 -9.90 9.85 -17.04
CA ARG A 239 -11.21 9.22 -16.82
C ARG A 239 -12.01 9.86 -15.68
N GLU A 240 -11.40 10.05 -14.52
CA GLU A 240 -12.10 10.45 -13.30
C GLU A 240 -12.17 11.96 -13.10
N LEU A 241 -11.17 12.71 -13.59
CA LEU A 241 -11.12 14.17 -13.45
C LEU A 241 -11.32 14.92 -14.77
N GLN A 242 -11.68 14.19 -15.84
CA GLN A 242 -11.90 14.75 -17.18
C GLN A 242 -10.70 15.60 -17.63
N ALA A 243 -9.50 15.08 -17.37
CA ALA A 243 -8.27 15.69 -17.83
C ALA A 243 -8.04 15.43 -19.33
N ASP A 244 -7.37 16.35 -20.01
CA ASP A 244 -7.00 16.24 -21.43
C ASP A 244 -5.53 15.81 -21.64
N ILE A 245 -5.03 14.94 -20.75
CA ILE A 245 -3.63 14.52 -20.77
C ILE A 245 -3.38 13.62 -21.98
N ASP A 246 -2.54 14.08 -22.91
CA ASP A 246 -1.96 13.21 -23.93
C ASP A 246 -0.75 12.45 -23.34
N VAL A 247 -1.02 11.22 -22.89
CA VAL A 247 -0.07 10.33 -22.21
C VAL A 247 1.18 10.04 -23.06
N ALA A 248 1.11 10.15 -24.39
CA ALA A 248 2.27 9.97 -25.26
C ALA A 248 3.37 11.03 -25.05
N ASN A 249 3.04 12.16 -24.40
CA ASN A 249 4.01 13.20 -24.04
C ASN A 249 4.56 13.04 -22.61
N TRP A 250 4.44 11.85 -22.03
CA TRP A 250 4.92 11.53 -20.69
C TRP A 250 5.78 10.28 -20.72
N GLN A 251 6.79 10.25 -19.86
CA GLN A 251 7.63 9.07 -19.67
C GLN A 251 7.73 8.72 -18.19
N HIS A 252 7.91 7.43 -17.94
CA HIS A 252 8.36 6.96 -16.65
C HIS A 252 9.84 7.30 -16.47
N TYR A 253 10.22 7.71 -15.27
CA TYR A 253 11.61 7.78 -14.84
C TYR A 253 11.71 7.25 -13.41
N THR A 254 12.75 6.47 -13.14
CA THR A 254 13.06 6.06 -11.78
C THR A 254 14.55 6.20 -11.50
N ASP A 255 14.84 6.57 -10.26
CA ASP A 255 16.18 6.53 -9.71
C ASP A 255 16.23 5.69 -8.44
N TYR A 256 17.44 5.24 -8.13
CA TYR A 256 17.76 4.62 -6.85
C TYR A 256 18.99 5.30 -6.28
N ASP A 257 18.86 5.88 -5.10
CA ASP A 257 19.96 6.45 -4.34
C ASP A 257 20.43 5.44 -3.28
N PRO A 258 21.58 4.77 -3.47
CA PRO A 258 22.08 3.78 -2.53
C PRO A 258 22.52 4.36 -1.18
N LEU A 259 22.75 5.68 -1.07
CA LEU A 259 23.13 6.30 0.20
C LEU A 259 21.93 6.43 1.14
N THR A 260 20.77 6.81 0.60
CA THR A 260 19.53 6.93 1.36
C THR A 260 18.69 5.64 1.31
N GLY A 261 18.99 4.75 0.38
CA GLY A 261 18.19 3.57 0.07
C GLY A 261 16.89 3.91 -0.66
N ALA A 262 16.69 5.13 -1.14
CA ALA A 262 15.44 5.54 -1.76
C ALA A 262 15.38 5.13 -3.24
N VAL A 263 14.41 4.28 -3.61
CA VAL A 263 13.90 4.27 -4.98
C VAL A 263 12.84 5.36 -5.10
N ARG A 264 12.86 6.13 -6.17
CA ARG A 264 11.82 7.13 -6.46
C ARG A 264 11.31 6.96 -7.87
N SER A 265 10.00 7.05 -8.02
CA SER A 265 9.32 6.96 -9.31
C SER A 265 8.75 8.32 -9.67
N PHE A 266 8.87 8.66 -10.96
CA PHE A 266 8.43 9.94 -11.50
C PHE A 266 7.69 9.73 -12.81
N LEU A 267 6.76 10.66 -13.08
CA LEU A 267 6.22 10.95 -14.39
C LEU A 267 6.90 12.20 -14.92
N VAL A 268 7.44 12.16 -16.12
CA VAL A 268 8.21 13.27 -16.70
C VAL A 268 7.53 13.75 -17.98
N SER A 269 7.20 15.04 -18.02
CA SER A 269 6.65 15.69 -19.20
C SER A 269 7.74 15.81 -20.28
N THR A 270 7.56 15.25 -21.48
CA THR A 270 8.61 15.29 -22.53
C THR A 270 8.60 16.58 -23.35
N LYS A 271 7.57 17.42 -23.15
CA LYS A 271 7.44 18.75 -23.76
C LYS A 271 6.82 19.74 -22.78
N ALA A 272 6.90 21.03 -23.09
CA ALA A 272 6.10 22.02 -22.38
C ALA A 272 4.63 21.83 -22.79
N GLN A 273 3.73 21.70 -21.81
CA GLN A 273 2.30 21.48 -22.04
C GLN A 273 1.45 22.01 -20.89
N THR A 274 0.22 22.36 -21.18
CA THR A 274 -0.80 22.71 -20.19
C THR A 274 -1.89 21.65 -20.26
N VAL A 275 -2.19 21.05 -19.12
CA VAL A 275 -3.29 20.08 -18.97
C VAL A 275 -4.47 20.80 -18.34
N HIS A 276 -5.64 20.67 -18.95
CA HIS A 276 -6.91 21.11 -18.40
C HIS A 276 -7.62 19.95 -17.69
N PHE A 277 -8.01 20.17 -16.44
CA PHE A 277 -8.80 19.24 -15.64
C PHE A 277 -10.23 19.79 -15.54
N ALA A 278 -11.13 19.36 -16.44
CA ALA A 278 -12.47 19.94 -16.52
C ALA A 278 -13.28 19.75 -15.22
N ALA A 279 -13.15 18.59 -14.56
CA ALA A 279 -13.83 18.34 -13.28
C ALA A 279 -13.32 19.21 -12.13
N LEU A 280 -12.11 19.77 -12.25
CA LEU A 280 -11.53 20.69 -11.27
C LEU A 280 -11.71 22.17 -11.65
N GLN A 281 -12.09 22.46 -12.91
CA GLN A 281 -12.07 23.79 -13.52
C GLN A 281 -10.69 24.47 -13.41
N GLU A 282 -9.62 23.68 -13.53
CA GLU A 282 -8.25 24.15 -13.36
C GLU A 282 -7.37 23.69 -14.52
N SER A 283 -6.32 24.47 -14.77
CA SER A 283 -5.27 24.11 -15.72
C SER A 283 -3.92 24.13 -15.02
N VAL A 284 -3.10 23.11 -15.28
CA VAL A 284 -1.76 22.99 -14.72
C VAL A 284 -0.76 22.98 -15.87
N SER A 285 0.24 23.84 -15.78
CA SER A 285 1.33 23.89 -16.76
C SER A 285 2.53 23.08 -16.28
N PHE A 286 3.16 22.42 -17.24
CA PHE A 286 4.37 21.64 -17.08
C PHE A 286 5.41 22.12 -18.10
N ALA A 287 6.62 22.38 -17.63
CA ALA A 287 7.76 22.61 -18.52
C ALA A 287 8.20 21.28 -19.19
N ALA A 288 8.98 21.40 -20.27
CA ALA A 288 9.67 20.23 -20.81
C ALA A 288 10.64 19.66 -19.76
N TRP A 289 10.63 18.34 -19.61
CA TRP A 289 11.38 17.56 -18.62
C TRP A 289 11.00 17.83 -17.16
N GLU A 290 9.87 18.49 -16.93
CA GLU A 290 9.36 18.65 -15.56
C GLU A 290 8.86 17.31 -15.00
N MET A 291 9.25 17.02 -13.76
CA MET A 291 8.94 15.78 -13.07
C MET A 291 7.79 15.94 -12.09
N ILE A 292 6.95 14.92 -12.02
CA ILE A 292 5.97 14.69 -10.95
C ILE A 292 6.44 13.46 -10.18
N HIS A 293 6.69 13.61 -8.89
CA HIS A 293 6.98 12.46 -8.01
C HIS A 293 5.71 11.65 -7.78
N THR A 294 5.80 10.32 -7.89
CA THR A 294 4.63 9.43 -7.74
C THR A 294 4.79 8.39 -6.63
N GLU A 295 6.02 7.93 -6.35
CA GLU A 295 6.24 6.88 -5.35
C GLU A 295 7.64 6.95 -4.74
N ASN A 296 7.74 6.51 -3.49
CA ASN A 296 9.00 6.14 -2.87
C ASN A 296 8.98 4.64 -2.57
N SER A 297 10.14 3.99 -2.65
CA SER A 297 10.34 2.67 -2.05
C SER A 297 11.72 2.59 -1.42
N TYR A 298 11.79 2.84 -0.11
CA TYR A 298 13.02 2.79 0.65
C TYR A 298 13.48 1.35 0.89
N LYS A 299 14.80 1.15 0.81
CA LYS A 299 15.51 -0.08 1.05
C LYS A 299 16.32 0.02 2.33
N PHE A 300 16.38 -1.07 3.07
CA PHE A 300 16.81 -1.05 4.46
C PHE A 300 18.11 -1.81 4.69
N THR A 301 18.84 -1.42 5.72
CA THR A 301 19.92 -2.22 6.29
C THR A 301 19.49 -2.73 7.65
N LYS A 302 20.06 -3.85 8.10
CA LYS A 302 19.75 -4.38 9.44
C LYS A 302 19.97 -3.35 10.56
N PRO A 303 21.08 -2.58 10.61
CA PRO A 303 21.24 -1.54 11.63
C PRO A 303 20.15 -0.46 11.56
N LEU A 304 19.73 -0.06 10.34
CA LEU A 304 18.64 0.91 10.18
C LEU A 304 17.31 0.36 10.72
N ILE A 305 17.02 -0.92 10.49
CA ILE A 305 15.81 -1.58 11.03
C ILE A 305 15.86 -1.62 12.56
N GLU A 306 17.01 -1.98 13.15
CA GLU A 306 17.20 -1.99 14.60
C GLU A 306 16.98 -0.60 15.22
N THR A 307 17.59 0.45 14.65
CA THR A 307 17.38 1.83 15.09
C THR A 307 15.91 2.25 14.97
N LEU A 308 15.30 2.01 13.81
CA LEU A 308 13.91 2.36 13.55
C LEU A 308 12.95 1.68 14.54
N ALA A 309 13.17 0.40 14.83
CA ALA A 309 12.38 -0.35 15.80
C ALA A 309 12.55 0.24 17.22
N ALA A 310 13.79 0.45 17.66
CA ALA A 310 14.09 0.99 18.98
C ALA A 310 13.47 2.38 19.20
N GLU A 311 13.63 3.29 18.23
CA GLU A 311 13.06 4.64 18.30
C GLU A 311 11.52 4.66 18.29
N ALA A 312 10.90 3.61 17.74
CA ALA A 312 9.45 3.42 17.76
C ALA A 312 8.93 2.69 19.01
N GLY A 313 9.80 2.31 19.96
CA GLY A 313 9.43 1.60 21.19
C GLY A 313 9.26 0.09 21.01
N PHE A 314 9.93 -0.49 20.02
CA PHE A 314 10.03 -1.93 19.79
C PHE A 314 11.46 -2.43 20.03
N ARG A 315 11.59 -3.71 20.37
CA ARG A 315 12.85 -4.45 20.25
C ARG A 315 12.75 -5.41 19.07
N MET A 316 13.83 -5.55 18.31
CA MET A 316 13.93 -6.61 17.31
C MET A 316 14.11 -7.95 18.02
N GLN A 317 13.11 -8.81 17.93
CA GLN A 317 13.11 -10.13 18.58
C GLN A 317 13.75 -11.17 17.66
N GLU A 318 13.31 -11.25 16.41
CA GLU A 318 13.83 -12.20 15.42
C GLU A 318 14.05 -11.48 14.08
N PHE A 319 15.07 -11.93 13.34
CA PHE A 319 15.39 -11.43 12.01
C PHE A 319 15.51 -12.63 11.05
N PHE A 320 14.52 -12.80 10.18
CA PHE A 320 14.51 -13.83 9.15
C PHE A 320 14.91 -13.20 7.81
N THR A 321 15.71 -13.90 7.02
CA THR A 321 16.13 -13.44 5.68
C THR A 321 16.23 -14.61 4.71
N ASP A 322 16.21 -14.31 3.41
CA ASP A 322 16.48 -15.30 2.36
C ASP A 322 17.98 -15.56 2.20
N GLU A 323 18.34 -16.63 1.50
CA GLU A 323 19.73 -17.07 1.32
C GLU A 323 20.64 -16.01 0.67
N ARG A 324 20.08 -15.03 -0.04
CA ARG A 324 20.84 -13.95 -0.69
C ARG A 324 20.83 -12.65 0.12
N ALA A 325 20.18 -12.61 1.28
CA ALA A 325 19.98 -11.42 2.09
C ALA A 325 19.34 -10.25 1.29
N PHE A 326 18.34 -10.57 0.47
CA PHE A 326 17.64 -9.62 -0.36
C PHE A 326 16.43 -9.01 0.34
N PHE A 327 15.77 -9.78 1.18
CA PHE A 327 14.58 -9.38 1.91
C PHE A 327 14.67 -9.89 3.35
N SER A 328 14.02 -9.21 4.28
CA SER A 328 13.90 -9.70 5.65
C SER A 328 12.49 -9.54 6.18
N ASP A 329 12.00 -10.56 6.88
CA ASP A 329 10.84 -10.45 7.76
C ASP A 329 11.32 -10.41 9.20
N VAL A 330 10.93 -9.36 9.92
CA VAL A 330 11.46 -9.04 11.25
C VAL A 330 10.33 -9.06 12.25
N VAL A 331 10.46 -9.90 13.29
CA VAL A 331 9.52 -9.92 14.41
C VAL A 331 9.97 -8.88 15.43
N LEU A 332 9.10 -7.91 15.66
CA LEU A 332 9.25 -6.83 16.62
C LEU A 332 8.35 -7.09 17.83
N ALA A 333 8.89 -6.85 19.03
CA ALA A 333 8.16 -6.94 20.28
C ALA A 333 8.11 -5.56 20.95
N PRO A 334 6.94 -5.08 21.39
CA PRO A 334 6.80 -3.89 22.22
C PRO A 334 7.75 -3.88 23.42
N GLN A 335 8.53 -2.81 23.59
CA GLN A 335 9.29 -2.57 24.82
C GLN A 335 8.35 -2.13 25.94
N SER A 336 8.61 -2.58 27.17
CA SER A 336 7.80 -2.26 28.36
C SER A 336 7.78 -0.77 28.69
#